data_AF-A0A357M837-F1
#
_entry.id   AF-A0A357M837-F1
#
_cell.length_a   1.000
_cell.length_b   1.000
_cell.length_c   1.000
_cell.angle_alpha   90.00
_cell.angle_beta   90.00
_cell.angle_gamma   90.00
#
_symmetry.space_group_name_H-M   'P 1'
#
loop_
_entity.id
_entity.type
_entity.pdbx_description
1 polymer ?
#
loop_
_entity_poly.entity_id
_entity_poly.type
_entity_poly.pdbx_seq_one_letter_code
_entity_poly.pdbx_strand_id
1 'polypeptide(L)'
;KFPSIRLTNMLNQNSSLEQNVLTYILPIIPNSSDPYGSVMYLIKEKELAHLIDSVLGNYRGLTYIFDNHGRVLSYSGHGDTASQQDIQQLSELPPGIHSLPINNEEHSVISVTSDINGWSYVTLMASNQFFSSVLNVRSFIIILFIVIAIVGTAIALLFARMQYLPIAELVRFTNKKTDTPASGNELEYIRTTLQQYSSKIDLQEPYARNHVLSMLLKHGYAQMMTPEIFDTFHLHFDQSHHFVMMMGWDDLEQQHLQARQEVHRKLAYLEFPALA
;
A
#
# COMPACT_ATOMS: atom_id res chain seq x y z
N LYS A 1 44.65 -30.73 48.62
CA LYS A 1 43.21 -31.03 48.41
C LYS A 1 42.56 -29.82 47.75
N PHE A 2 41.74 -30.04 46.72
CA PHE A 2 41.08 -28.98 45.94
C PHE A 2 39.89 -28.38 46.69
N PRO A 3 39.53 -27.11 46.43
CA PRO A 3 38.30 -26.52 46.97
C PRO A 3 37.08 -27.35 46.55
N SER A 4 36.13 -27.52 47.46
CA SER A 4 34.90 -28.26 47.17
C SER A 4 33.67 -27.39 47.41
N ILE A 5 32.67 -27.58 46.54
CA ILE A 5 31.44 -26.80 46.52
C ILE A 5 30.28 -27.76 46.65
N ARG A 6 29.39 -27.49 47.60
CA ARG A 6 28.20 -28.31 47.83
C ARG A 6 27.01 -27.43 48.20
N LEU A 7 25.84 -27.82 47.72
CA LEU A 7 24.59 -27.32 48.24
C LEU A 7 24.39 -27.90 49.64
N THR A 8 24.02 -27.07 50.61
CA THR A 8 23.80 -27.49 51.99
C THR A 8 22.61 -26.75 52.55
N ASN A 9 21.77 -27.45 53.30
CA ASN A 9 20.63 -26.85 53.99
C ASN A 9 21.11 -26.41 55.37
N MET A 10 20.97 -25.12 55.69
CA MET A 10 21.19 -24.63 57.03
C MET A 10 19.88 -24.48 57.77
N LEU A 11 19.82 -25.10 58.94
CA LEU A 11 18.80 -24.86 59.95
C LEU A 11 19.29 -23.72 60.84
N ASN A 12 18.63 -22.57 60.77
CA ASN A 12 18.93 -21.48 61.68
C ASN A 12 18.30 -21.78 63.06
N GLN A 13 19.11 -21.87 64.12
CA GLN A 13 18.62 -22.21 65.46
C GLN A 13 17.59 -21.23 66.03
N ASN A 14 17.52 -19.99 65.50
CA ASN A 14 16.60 -18.95 65.96
C ASN A 14 15.41 -18.69 65.02
N SER A 15 15.35 -19.35 63.86
CA SER A 15 14.23 -19.21 62.94
C SER A 15 14.03 -20.53 62.21
N SER A 16 12.83 -21.10 62.28
CA SER A 16 12.41 -22.35 61.62
C SER A 16 12.42 -22.30 60.08
N LEU A 17 13.17 -21.38 59.48
CA LEU A 17 13.36 -21.24 58.05
C LEU A 17 14.65 -21.98 57.67
N GLU A 18 14.47 -23.11 56.98
CA GLU A 18 15.56 -23.75 56.24
C GLU A 18 16.04 -22.79 55.15
N GLN A 19 17.35 -22.52 55.12
CA GLN A 19 17.98 -21.73 54.06
C GLN A 19 18.95 -22.61 53.30
N ASN A 20 18.70 -22.75 52.00
CA ASN A 20 19.65 -23.36 51.08
C ASN A 20 20.82 -22.40 50.87
N VAL A 21 22.03 -22.90 51.08
CA VAL A 21 23.26 -22.16 50.87
C VAL A 21 24.24 -22.97 50.05
N LEU A 22 24.95 -22.29 49.16
CA LEU A 22 26.08 -22.86 48.45
C LEU A 22 27.32 -22.67 49.34
N THR A 23 27.95 -23.79 49.69
CA THR A 23 29.10 -23.80 50.60
C THR A 23 30.38 -24.05 49.82
N TYR A 24 31.30 -23.08 49.82
CA TYR A 24 32.62 -23.16 49.21
C TYR A 24 33.67 -23.37 50.32
N ILE A 25 34.30 -24.54 50.33
CA ILE A 25 35.27 -24.93 51.36
C ILE A 25 36.69 -24.85 50.79
N LEU A 26 37.50 -23.96 51.35
CA LEU A 26 38.90 -23.78 51.00
C LEU A 26 39.80 -24.26 52.15
N PRO A 27 40.56 -25.37 51.98
CA PRO A 27 41.50 -25.82 53.00
C PRO A 27 42.68 -24.83 53.14
N ILE A 28 43.05 -24.50 54.37
CA ILE A 28 44.25 -23.73 54.67
C ILE A 28 45.41 -24.71 54.83
N ILE A 29 46.40 -24.59 53.94
CA ILE A 29 47.55 -25.49 53.89
C ILE A 29 48.83 -24.64 54.04
N PRO A 30 49.22 -24.23 55.26
CA PRO A 30 50.47 -23.52 55.48
C PRO A 30 51.61 -24.53 55.53
N ASN A 31 52.38 -24.63 54.45
CA ASN A 31 53.69 -25.32 54.37
C ASN A 31 53.76 -26.79 54.85
N SER A 32 52.63 -27.51 54.97
CA SER A 32 52.61 -28.94 55.27
C SER A 32 51.54 -29.66 54.42
N SER A 33 51.63 -30.98 54.28
CA SER A 33 50.66 -31.79 53.53
C SER A 33 49.30 -31.95 54.22
N ASP A 34 49.20 -31.57 55.50
CA ASP A 34 48.02 -31.75 56.33
C ASP A 34 47.32 -30.42 56.61
N PRO A 35 46.05 -30.24 56.18
CA PRO A 35 45.31 -29.00 56.43
C PRO A 35 45.01 -28.82 57.92
N TYR A 36 45.45 -27.69 58.50
CA TYR A 36 45.16 -27.35 59.90
C TYR A 36 43.75 -26.79 60.11
N GLY A 37 43.07 -26.41 59.03
CA GLY A 37 41.72 -25.88 59.06
C GLY A 37 41.20 -25.58 57.67
N SER A 38 39.92 -25.26 57.56
CA SER A 38 39.30 -24.86 56.30
C SER A 38 38.52 -23.57 56.51
N VAL A 39 38.60 -22.66 55.53
CA VAL A 39 37.70 -21.52 55.43
C VAL A 39 36.45 -21.98 54.69
N MET A 40 35.29 -21.70 55.27
CA MET A 40 34.00 -22.00 54.68
C MET A 40 33.32 -20.69 54.29
N TYR A 41 33.12 -20.49 52.99
CA TYR A 41 32.35 -19.38 52.45
C TYR A 41 30.92 -19.87 52.19
N LEU A 42 29.96 -19.10 52.67
CA LEU A 42 28.55 -19.42 52.63
C LEU A 42 27.84 -18.40 51.76
N ILE A 43 27.37 -18.83 50.60
CA ILE A 43 26.67 -17.99 49.63
C ILE A 43 25.20 -18.35 49.73
N LYS A 44 24.35 -17.37 50.02
CA LYS A 44 22.91 -17.60 50.10
C LYS A 44 22.36 -17.83 48.69
N GLU A 45 21.54 -18.86 48.50
CA GLU A 45 20.95 -19.17 47.19
C GLU A 45 20.19 -17.96 46.60
N LYS A 46 19.51 -17.18 47.44
CA LYS A 46 18.80 -15.97 47.02
C LYS A 46 19.67 -14.93 46.30
N GLU A 47 20.97 -14.84 46.60
CA GLU A 47 21.86 -13.87 45.94
C GLU A 47 22.14 -14.32 44.50
N LEU A 48 22.31 -15.63 44.28
CA LEU A 48 22.42 -16.21 42.94
C LEU A 48 21.11 -16.06 42.17
N ALA A 49 19.98 -16.30 42.85
CA ALA A 49 18.66 -16.13 42.25
C ALA A 49 18.43 -14.69 41.78
N HIS A 50 18.75 -13.69 42.60
CA HIS A 50 18.61 -12.28 42.21
C HIS A 50 19.48 -11.90 41.01
N LEU A 51 20.69 -12.45 40.90
CA LEU A 51 21.54 -12.23 39.72
C LEU A 51 20.89 -12.82 38.45
N ILE A 52 20.36 -14.04 38.54
CA ILE A 52 19.65 -14.71 37.44
C ILE A 52 18.40 -13.92 37.03
N ASP A 53 17.58 -13.52 38.00
CA ASP A 53 16.36 -12.73 37.76
C ASP A 53 16.68 -11.38 37.09
N SER A 54 17.77 -10.72 37.48
CA SER A 54 18.19 -9.45 36.87
C SER A 54 18.54 -9.59 35.38
N VAL A 55 19.03 -10.76 34.97
CA VAL A 55 19.39 -11.05 33.57
C VAL A 55 18.17 -11.49 32.77
N LEU A 56 17.28 -12.31 33.34
CA LEU A 56 16.04 -12.75 32.72
C LEU A 56 15.02 -11.60 32.55
N GLY A 57 15.01 -10.62 33.46
CA GLY A 57 14.10 -9.49 33.41
C GLY A 57 12.64 -9.93 33.37
N ASN A 58 11.95 -9.65 32.26
CA ASN A 58 10.53 -10.00 32.07
C ASN A 58 10.32 -11.32 31.32
N TYR A 59 11.39 -12.00 30.93
CA TYR A 59 11.27 -13.27 30.21
C TYR A 59 10.92 -14.40 31.19
N ARG A 60 9.99 -15.26 30.79
CA ARG A 60 9.70 -16.53 31.47
C ARG A 60 10.77 -17.54 31.11
N GLY A 61 11.82 -17.58 31.92
CA GLY A 61 12.88 -18.55 31.79
C GLY A 61 13.39 -19.03 33.14
N LEU A 62 14.04 -20.19 33.10
CA LEU A 62 14.61 -20.86 34.27
C LEU A 62 16.08 -21.17 33.97
N THR A 63 16.99 -20.76 34.84
CA THR A 63 18.42 -21.01 34.70
C THR A 63 18.87 -22.03 35.74
N TYR A 64 19.53 -23.08 35.27
CA TYR A 64 20.20 -24.09 36.09
C TYR A 64 21.71 -23.86 36.06
N ILE A 65 22.35 -24.04 37.22
CA ILE A 65 23.79 -24.05 37.36
C ILE A 65 24.20 -25.48 37.69
N PHE A 66 25.03 -26.06 36.83
CA PHE A 66 25.57 -27.41 37.00
C PHE A 66 27.05 -27.37 37.37
N ASP A 67 27.45 -28.27 38.26
CA ASP A 67 28.86 -28.55 38.51
C ASP A 67 29.49 -29.39 37.39
N ASN A 68 30.80 -29.60 37.48
CA ASN A 68 31.58 -30.34 36.48
C ASN A 68 31.21 -31.84 36.38
N HIS A 69 30.29 -32.32 37.23
CA HIS A 69 29.78 -33.69 37.24
C HIS A 69 28.29 -33.74 36.84
N GLY A 70 27.72 -32.65 36.32
CA GLY A 70 26.33 -32.57 35.91
C GLY A 70 25.33 -32.47 37.07
N ARG A 71 25.78 -32.19 38.30
CA ARG A 71 24.88 -32.01 39.45
C ARG A 71 24.41 -30.57 39.54
N VAL A 72 23.12 -30.38 39.81
CA VAL A 72 22.53 -29.06 40.04
C VAL A 72 23.11 -28.45 41.32
N LEU A 73 23.76 -27.30 41.18
CA LEU A 73 24.23 -26.47 42.29
C LEU A 73 23.16 -25.49 42.77
N SER A 74 22.41 -24.90 41.84
CA SER A 74 21.28 -24.01 42.12
C SER A 74 20.45 -23.83 40.85
N TYR A 75 19.21 -23.39 41.02
CA TYR A 75 18.33 -22.99 39.92
C TYR A 75 17.51 -21.77 40.33
N SER A 76 17.18 -20.92 39.38
CA SER A 76 16.35 -19.73 39.63
C SER A 76 15.70 -19.23 38.34
N GLY A 77 14.60 -18.51 38.48
CA GLY A 77 13.88 -17.89 37.37
C GLY A 77 12.37 -18.03 37.53
N HIS A 78 11.69 -17.78 36.42
CA HIS A 78 10.23 -17.68 36.33
C HIS A 78 9.73 -18.73 35.33
N GLY A 79 9.22 -19.85 35.83
CA GLY A 79 8.70 -20.94 35.01
C GLY A 79 8.58 -22.24 35.80
N ASP A 80 8.05 -23.27 35.13
CA ASP A 80 7.93 -24.60 35.73
C ASP A 80 9.30 -25.30 35.78
N THR A 81 9.58 -25.95 36.90
CA THR A 81 10.82 -26.72 37.06
C THR A 81 10.85 -27.88 36.08
N ALA A 82 11.99 -28.10 35.42
CA ALA A 82 12.21 -29.24 34.55
C ALA A 82 12.12 -30.56 35.33
N SER A 83 11.62 -31.62 34.68
CA SER A 83 11.60 -32.96 35.27
C SER A 83 13.01 -33.49 35.53
N GLN A 84 13.18 -34.51 36.39
CA GLN A 84 14.51 -35.08 36.65
C GLN A 84 15.19 -35.63 35.38
N GLN A 85 14.41 -36.16 34.44
CA GLN A 85 14.92 -36.66 33.16
C GLN A 85 15.42 -35.51 32.30
N ASP A 86 14.64 -34.44 32.23
CA ASP A 86 15.02 -33.22 31.51
C ASP A 86 16.27 -32.58 32.11
N ILE A 87 16.41 -32.53 33.43
CA ILE A 87 17.60 -32.01 34.12
C ILE A 87 18.87 -32.78 33.74
N GLN A 88 18.78 -34.10 33.63
CA GLN A 88 19.92 -34.92 33.17
C GLN A 88 20.30 -34.57 31.74
N GLN A 89 19.32 -34.50 30.84
CA GLN A 89 19.54 -34.11 29.45
C GLN A 89 20.16 -32.72 29.34
N LEU A 90 19.71 -31.75 30.15
CA LEU A 90 20.26 -30.39 30.18
C LEU A 90 21.72 -30.35 30.62
N SER A 91 22.11 -31.23 31.55
CA SER A 91 23.48 -31.28 32.07
C SER A 91 24.50 -31.80 31.05
N GLU A 92 24.05 -32.58 30.07
CA GLU A 92 24.88 -33.18 29.01
C GLU A 92 24.92 -32.31 27.74
N LEU A 93 24.19 -31.19 27.71
CA LEU A 93 24.13 -30.33 26.52
C LEU A 93 25.47 -29.64 26.26
N PRO A 94 25.98 -29.71 25.01
CA PRO A 94 27.16 -28.95 24.64
C PRO A 94 26.88 -27.45 24.68
N PRO A 95 27.91 -26.60 24.85
CA PRO A 95 27.72 -25.15 24.81
C PRO A 95 27.10 -24.69 23.49
N GLY A 96 26.13 -23.79 23.55
CA GLY A 96 25.41 -23.29 22.39
C GLY A 96 23.92 -23.09 22.65
N ILE A 97 23.19 -22.85 21.55
CA ILE A 97 21.74 -22.67 21.55
C ILE A 97 21.12 -23.94 20.98
N HIS A 98 20.18 -24.51 21.73
CA HIS A 98 19.46 -25.73 21.39
C HIS A 98 17.96 -25.50 21.42
N SER A 99 17.22 -26.34 20.71
CA SER A 99 15.76 -26.44 20.82
C SER A 99 15.44 -27.85 21.26
N LEU A 100 14.77 -27.99 22.39
CA LEU A 100 14.34 -29.29 22.87
C LEU A 100 13.03 -29.18 23.65
N PRO A 101 12.19 -30.22 23.60
CA PRO A 101 11.00 -30.28 24.42
C PRO A 101 11.39 -30.51 25.88
N ILE A 102 10.86 -29.70 26.78
CA ILE A 102 11.01 -29.84 28.24
C ILE A 102 9.60 -29.81 28.81
N ASN A 103 9.25 -30.77 29.67
CA ASN A 103 7.88 -30.92 30.17
C ASN A 103 6.81 -30.92 29.05
N ASN A 104 7.13 -31.48 27.88
CA ASN A 104 6.25 -31.55 26.71
C ASN A 104 5.93 -30.21 26.01
N GLU A 105 6.62 -29.11 26.37
CA GLU A 105 6.59 -27.82 25.67
C GLU A 105 7.91 -27.56 24.95
N GLU A 106 7.89 -26.84 23.82
CA GLU A 106 9.12 -26.47 23.10
C GLU A 106 9.86 -25.34 23.83
N HIS A 107 11.10 -25.59 24.23
CA HIS A 107 11.97 -24.61 24.86
C HIS A 107 13.21 -24.32 24.02
N SER A 108 13.60 -23.05 23.98
CA SER A 108 14.94 -22.63 23.57
C SER A 108 15.86 -22.71 24.77
N VAL A 109 16.94 -23.48 24.63
CA VAL A 109 17.88 -23.77 25.71
C VAL A 109 19.25 -23.22 25.34
N ILE A 110 19.80 -22.38 26.19
CA ILE A 110 21.12 -21.77 26.02
C ILE A 110 22.05 -22.40 27.06
N SER A 111 23.10 -23.09 26.62
CA SER A 111 24.12 -23.71 27.46
C SER A 111 25.45 -22.97 27.31
N VAL A 112 26.05 -22.55 28.42
CA VAL A 112 27.37 -21.90 28.45
C VAL A 112 28.21 -22.55 29.55
N THR A 113 29.39 -23.06 29.18
CA THR A 113 30.35 -23.56 30.15
C THR A 113 31.38 -22.48 30.48
N SER A 114 31.63 -22.24 31.77
CA SER A 114 32.63 -21.29 32.24
C SER A 114 34.04 -21.86 32.16
N ASP A 115 34.92 -21.14 31.47
CA ASP A 115 36.35 -21.51 31.34
C ASP A 115 37.12 -21.46 32.67
N ILE A 116 36.59 -20.75 33.68
CA ILE A 116 37.28 -20.49 34.95
C ILE A 116 37.10 -21.65 35.93
N ASN A 117 35.89 -22.18 36.05
CA ASN A 117 35.52 -23.18 37.05
C ASN A 117 34.94 -24.47 36.46
N GLY A 118 34.63 -24.50 35.16
CA GLY A 118 34.03 -25.63 34.47
C GLY A 118 32.52 -25.80 34.71
N TRP A 119 31.87 -24.82 35.35
CA TRP A 119 30.41 -24.87 35.58
C TRP A 119 29.64 -24.65 34.29
N SER A 120 28.56 -25.39 34.12
CA SER A 120 27.63 -25.20 33.01
C SER A 120 26.41 -24.41 33.47
N TYR A 121 26.11 -23.32 32.76
CA TYR A 121 24.97 -22.45 32.97
C TYR A 121 23.98 -22.70 31.85
N VAL A 122 22.84 -23.27 32.19
CA VAL A 122 21.82 -23.66 31.21
C VAL A 122 20.54 -22.89 31.47
N THR A 123 20.15 -22.04 30.52
CA THR A 123 18.92 -21.25 30.61
C THR A 123 17.87 -21.79 29.66
N LEU A 124 16.68 -22.06 30.18
CA LEU A 124 15.52 -22.52 29.45
C LEU A 124 14.54 -21.38 29.27
N MET A 125 14.02 -21.23 28.06
CA MET A 125 13.03 -20.21 27.73
C MET A 125 11.94 -20.84 26.87
N ALA A 126 10.67 -20.72 27.28
CA ALA A 126 9.56 -21.24 26.48
C ALA A 126 9.53 -20.55 25.11
N SER A 127 9.49 -21.32 24.02
CA SER A 127 9.60 -20.77 22.66
C SER A 127 8.40 -19.88 22.28
N ASN A 128 7.22 -20.16 22.84
CA ASN A 128 5.99 -19.41 22.63
C ASN A 128 6.10 -17.91 23.05
N GLN A 129 6.98 -17.59 24.00
CA GLN A 129 7.10 -16.23 24.53
C GLN A 129 7.74 -15.29 23.51
N PHE A 130 8.64 -15.79 22.66
CA PHE A 130 9.24 -15.01 21.58
C PHE A 130 8.20 -14.59 20.54
N PHE A 131 7.18 -15.44 20.33
CA PHE A 131 6.10 -15.15 19.38
C PHE A 131 5.02 -14.24 19.96
N SER A 132 4.87 -14.14 21.29
CA SER A 132 3.84 -13.29 21.92
C SER A 132 3.92 -11.82 21.49
N SER A 133 5.13 -11.29 21.30
CA SER A 133 5.35 -9.94 20.78
C SER A 133 5.06 -9.84 19.27
N VAL A 134 5.26 -10.91 18.51
CA VAL A 134 5.04 -10.97 17.06
C VAL A 134 3.55 -11.09 16.72
N LEU A 135 2.75 -11.76 17.55
CA LEU A 135 1.31 -11.94 17.32
C LEU A 135 0.53 -10.62 17.37
N ASN A 136 0.96 -9.68 18.24
CA ASN A 136 0.39 -8.33 18.29
C ASN A 136 0.72 -7.53 17.02
N VAL A 137 1.94 -7.65 16.51
CA VAL A 137 2.36 -7.01 15.25
C VAL A 137 1.57 -7.57 14.07
N ARG A 138 1.34 -8.89 14.02
CA ARG A 138 0.52 -9.52 12.98
C ARG A 138 -0.90 -8.96 12.93
N SER A 139 -1.54 -8.85 14.09
CA SER A 139 -2.92 -8.34 14.18
C SER A 139 -2.99 -6.86 13.75
N PHE A 140 -2.01 -6.06 14.16
CA PHE A 140 -1.89 -4.67 13.74
C PHE A 140 -1.75 -4.52 12.22
N ILE A 141 -0.90 -5.33 11.58
CA ILE A 141 -0.72 -5.32 10.12
C ILE A 141 -2.03 -5.69 9.40
N ILE A 142 -2.77 -6.69 9.90
CA ILE A 142 -4.04 -7.11 9.29
C ILE A 142 -5.07 -5.98 9.38
N ILE A 143 -5.21 -5.34 10.55
CA ILE A 143 -6.12 -4.20 10.73
C ILE A 143 -5.73 -3.06 9.79
N LEU A 144 -4.44 -2.72 9.72
CA LEU A 144 -3.94 -1.69 8.82
C LEU A 144 -4.29 -2.01 7.35
N PHE A 145 -4.10 -3.25 6.92
CA PHE A 145 -4.44 -3.68 5.57
C PHE A 145 -5.93 -3.55 5.26
N ILE A 146 -6.80 -3.95 6.21
CA ILE A 146 -8.26 -3.79 6.08
C ILE A 146 -8.63 -2.32 5.95
N VAL A 147 -8.06 -1.44 6.78
CA VAL A 147 -8.32 0.01 6.72
C VAL A 147 -7.91 0.57 5.36
N ILE A 148 -6.71 0.23 4.87
CA ILE A 148 -6.23 0.69 3.56
C ILE A 148 -7.14 0.17 2.44
N ALA A 149 -7.56 -1.10 2.50
CA ALA A 149 -8.45 -1.68 1.51
C ALA A 149 -9.82 -0.97 1.47
N ILE A 150 -10.40 -0.67 2.64
CA ILE A 150 -11.69 0.04 2.74
C ILE A 150 -11.55 1.46 2.20
N VAL A 151 -10.54 2.21 2.64
CA VAL A 151 -10.30 3.59 2.20
C VAL A 151 -10.00 3.64 0.71
N GLY A 152 -9.14 2.74 0.21
CA GLY A 152 -8.81 2.62 -1.20
C GLY A 152 -10.05 2.30 -2.04
N THR A 153 -10.91 1.39 -1.58
CA THR A 153 -12.17 1.06 -2.26
C THR A 153 -13.13 2.25 -2.27
N ALA A 154 -13.26 2.96 -1.16
CA ALA A 154 -14.12 4.15 -1.07
C ALA A 154 -13.64 5.25 -2.03
N ILE A 155 -12.34 5.53 -2.06
CA ILE A 155 -11.74 6.50 -2.97
C ILE A 155 -11.92 6.08 -4.43
N ALA A 156 -11.70 4.80 -4.75
CA ALA A 156 -11.89 4.26 -6.09
C ALA A 156 -13.34 4.41 -6.57
N LEU A 157 -14.32 4.13 -5.70
CA LEU A 157 -15.74 4.29 -6.02
C LEU A 157 -16.12 5.76 -6.22
N LEU A 158 -15.56 6.68 -5.41
CA LEU A 158 -15.76 8.12 -5.59
C LEU A 158 -15.20 8.59 -6.94
N PHE A 159 -13.96 8.21 -7.27
CA PHE A 159 -13.37 8.55 -8.56
C PHE A 159 -14.12 7.94 -9.74
N ALA A 160 -14.55 6.68 -9.64
CA ALA A 160 -15.35 6.03 -10.67
C ALA A 160 -16.65 6.80 -10.93
N ARG A 161 -17.36 7.24 -9.88
CA ARG A 161 -18.57 8.05 -10.03
C ARG A 161 -18.28 9.41 -10.64
N MET A 162 -17.25 10.11 -10.17
CA MET A 162 -16.91 11.44 -10.65
C MET A 162 -16.51 11.44 -12.13
N GLN A 163 -15.79 10.41 -12.57
CA GLN A 163 -15.35 10.26 -13.96
C GLN A 163 -16.44 9.72 -14.89
N TYR A 164 -17.32 8.85 -14.40
CA TYR A 164 -18.38 8.25 -15.21
C TYR A 164 -19.57 9.20 -15.44
N LEU A 165 -19.90 10.07 -14.48
CA LEU A 165 -21.04 10.99 -14.57
C LEU A 165 -21.07 11.84 -15.85
N PRO A 166 -19.99 12.55 -16.25
CA PRO A 166 -20.01 13.36 -17.47
C PRO A 166 -20.20 12.52 -18.74
N ILE A 167 -19.65 11.30 -18.78
CA ILE A 167 -19.83 10.38 -19.92
C ILE A 167 -21.30 9.95 -20.01
N ALA A 168 -21.90 9.56 -18.88
CA ALA A 168 -23.31 9.19 -18.82
C ALA A 168 -24.24 10.35 -19.20
N GLU A 169 -23.89 11.59 -18.87
CA GLU A 169 -24.64 12.77 -19.28
C GLU A 169 -24.57 13.01 -20.79
N LEU A 170 -23.40 12.84 -21.41
CA LEU A 170 -23.23 12.92 -22.86
C LEU A 170 -24.07 11.88 -23.60
N VAL A 171 -24.09 10.63 -23.11
CA VAL A 171 -24.93 9.56 -23.66
C VAL A 171 -26.41 9.93 -23.52
N ARG A 172 -26.84 10.47 -22.38
CA ARG A 172 -28.24 10.90 -22.20
C ARG A 172 -28.61 12.05 -23.14
N PHE A 173 -27.70 12.98 -23.41
CA PHE A 173 -27.93 14.07 -24.34
C PHE A 173 -28.10 13.58 -25.79
N THR A 174 -27.30 12.61 -26.23
CA THR A 174 -27.41 12.02 -27.57
C THR A 174 -28.66 11.15 -27.71
N ASN A 175 -29.00 10.35 -26.68
CA ASN A 175 -30.18 9.47 -26.69
C ASN A 175 -31.51 10.26 -26.74
N LYS A 176 -31.57 11.47 -26.16
CA LYS A 176 -32.77 12.34 -26.25
C LYS A 176 -33.07 12.87 -27.66
N LYS A 177 -32.08 12.86 -28.56
CA LYS A 177 -32.18 13.44 -29.91
C LYS A 177 -32.34 12.39 -31.02
N THR A 178 -32.29 11.11 -30.68
CA THR A 178 -32.26 10.00 -31.64
C THR A 178 -33.24 8.91 -31.21
N ASP A 179 -34.16 8.49 -32.08
CA ASP A 179 -35.16 7.44 -31.80
C ASP A 179 -34.56 6.01 -31.77
N THR A 180 -33.25 5.88 -31.95
CA THR A 180 -32.54 4.61 -31.94
C THR A 180 -32.00 4.30 -30.54
N PRO A 181 -32.44 3.21 -29.89
CA PRO A 181 -31.96 2.85 -28.56
C PRO A 181 -30.44 2.59 -28.61
N ALA A 182 -29.71 3.23 -27.70
CA ALA A 182 -28.28 2.99 -27.50
C ALA A 182 -28.01 1.49 -27.26
N SER A 183 -27.39 0.82 -28.22
CA SER A 183 -27.00 -0.59 -28.14
C SER A 183 -25.48 -0.68 -28.27
N GLY A 184 -24.81 -1.14 -27.21
CA GLY A 184 -23.35 -1.33 -27.16
C GLY A 184 -22.59 -0.32 -26.30
N ASN A 185 -21.30 -0.12 -26.61
CA ASN A 185 -20.40 0.77 -25.87
C ASN A 185 -20.85 2.23 -25.97
N GLU A 186 -21.06 2.88 -24.82
CA GLU A 186 -21.44 4.29 -24.69
C GLU A 186 -20.55 5.25 -25.50
N LEU A 187 -19.24 4.99 -25.53
CA LEU A 187 -18.29 5.82 -26.26
C LEU A 187 -18.45 5.67 -27.79
N GLU A 188 -18.70 4.45 -28.26
CA GLU A 188 -18.93 4.19 -29.69
C GLU A 188 -20.27 4.80 -30.13
N TYR A 189 -21.27 4.77 -29.26
CA TYR A 189 -22.55 5.43 -29.50
C TYR A 189 -22.38 6.96 -29.65
N ILE A 190 -21.61 7.60 -28.75
CA ILE A 190 -21.30 9.05 -28.88
C ILE A 190 -20.58 9.34 -30.20
N ARG A 191 -19.56 8.54 -30.53
CA ARG A 191 -18.75 8.70 -31.74
C ARG A 191 -19.57 8.62 -33.02
N THR A 192 -20.37 7.56 -33.15
CA THR A 192 -21.23 7.33 -34.33
C THR A 192 -22.29 8.41 -34.48
N THR A 193 -22.91 8.84 -33.37
CA THR A 193 -23.89 9.94 -33.36
C THR A 193 -23.27 11.25 -33.83
N LEU A 194 -22.09 11.62 -33.32
CA LEU A 194 -21.39 12.84 -33.74
C LEU A 194 -21.01 12.83 -35.23
N GLN A 195 -20.56 11.70 -35.76
CA GLN A 195 -20.25 11.56 -37.19
C GLN A 195 -21.50 11.73 -38.08
N GLN A 196 -22.64 11.16 -37.65
CA GLN A 196 -23.92 11.34 -38.35
C GLN A 196 -24.40 12.80 -38.33
N TYR A 197 -24.20 13.52 -37.23
CA TYR A 197 -24.55 14.96 -37.18
C TYR A 197 -23.61 15.82 -38.02
N SER A 198 -22.29 15.59 -37.94
CA SER A 198 -21.31 16.34 -38.74
C SER A 198 -21.60 16.19 -40.24
N SER A 199 -21.77 14.96 -40.71
CA SER A 199 -22.11 14.70 -42.12
C SER A 199 -23.43 15.30 -42.57
N LYS A 200 -24.44 15.37 -41.69
CA LYS A 200 -25.70 16.07 -41.99
C LYS A 200 -25.54 17.59 -42.05
N ILE A 201 -24.71 18.17 -41.19
CA ILE A 201 -24.41 19.61 -41.19
C ILE A 201 -23.67 19.99 -42.47
N ASP A 202 -22.62 19.24 -42.84
CA ASP A 202 -21.85 19.48 -44.07
C ASP A 202 -22.75 19.42 -45.32
N LEU A 203 -23.73 18.51 -45.33
CA LEU A 203 -24.68 18.39 -46.43
C LEU A 203 -25.69 19.55 -46.47
N GLN A 204 -26.03 20.14 -45.33
CA GLN A 204 -27.05 21.20 -45.20
C GLN A 204 -26.49 22.61 -45.37
N GLU A 205 -25.19 22.81 -45.13
CA GLU A 205 -24.49 24.08 -45.30
C GLU A 205 -24.73 24.75 -46.68
N PRO A 206 -24.55 24.06 -47.83
CA PRO A 206 -24.77 24.68 -49.14
C PRO A 206 -26.24 25.05 -49.38
N TYR A 207 -27.19 24.28 -48.83
CA TYR A 207 -28.62 24.58 -48.95
C TYR A 207 -29.01 25.80 -48.11
N ALA A 208 -28.52 25.88 -46.88
CA ALA A 208 -28.75 27.02 -46.00
C ALA A 208 -28.12 28.29 -46.60
N ARG A 209 -26.88 28.21 -47.12
CA ARG A 209 -26.21 29.31 -47.83
C ARG A 209 -27.00 29.78 -49.05
N ASN A 210 -27.46 28.85 -49.90
CA ASN A 210 -28.28 29.20 -51.06
C ASN A 210 -29.64 29.78 -50.66
N HIS A 211 -30.23 29.33 -49.55
CA HIS A 211 -31.48 29.88 -49.04
C HIS A 211 -31.30 31.32 -48.55
N VAL A 212 -30.22 31.61 -47.82
CA VAL A 212 -29.84 32.98 -47.41
C VAL A 212 -29.65 33.88 -48.63
N LEU A 213 -28.88 33.44 -49.63
CA LEU A 213 -28.69 34.18 -50.88
C LEU A 213 -30.01 34.43 -51.64
N SER A 214 -30.90 33.43 -51.69
CA SER A 214 -32.22 33.55 -52.32
C SER A 214 -33.13 34.52 -51.56
N MET A 215 -33.09 34.54 -50.23
CA MET A 215 -33.82 35.50 -49.42
C MET A 215 -33.33 36.93 -49.64
N LEU A 216 -32.01 37.13 -49.72
CA LEU A 216 -31.41 38.43 -50.06
C LEU A 216 -31.86 38.91 -51.45
N LEU A 217 -31.86 38.01 -52.44
CA LEU A 217 -32.29 38.30 -53.80
C LEU A 217 -33.78 38.67 -53.91
N LYS A 218 -34.65 37.89 -53.25
CA LYS A 218 -36.12 38.04 -53.40
C LYS A 218 -36.69 39.17 -52.57
N HIS A 219 -36.15 39.38 -51.37
CA HIS A 219 -36.74 40.32 -50.41
C HIS A 219 -35.88 41.56 -50.22
N GLY A 220 -34.60 41.58 -50.62
CA GLY A 220 -33.77 42.80 -50.63
C GLY A 220 -33.43 43.37 -49.25
N TYR A 221 -33.87 42.76 -48.15
CA TYR A 221 -33.65 43.26 -46.79
C TYR A 221 -32.53 42.48 -46.10
N ALA A 222 -31.29 42.94 -46.25
CA ALA A 222 -30.16 42.48 -45.42
C ALA A 222 -30.29 42.92 -43.95
N GLN A 223 -31.11 43.94 -43.68
CA GLN A 223 -31.23 44.59 -42.36
C GLN A 223 -31.95 43.77 -41.27
N MET A 224 -32.65 42.69 -41.63
CA MET A 224 -33.24 41.74 -40.67
C MET A 224 -32.34 40.52 -40.38
N MET A 225 -31.20 40.39 -41.08
CA MET A 225 -30.29 39.26 -40.85
C MET A 225 -29.18 39.67 -39.88
N THR A 226 -28.92 38.83 -38.87
CA THR A 226 -27.84 39.07 -37.92
C THR A 226 -26.48 38.84 -38.58
N PRO A 227 -25.44 39.62 -38.22
CA PRO A 227 -24.08 39.44 -38.75
C PRO A 227 -23.53 38.02 -38.53
N GLU A 228 -23.97 37.35 -37.47
CA GLU A 228 -23.62 35.95 -37.15
C GLU A 228 -23.99 34.96 -38.27
N ILE A 229 -25.08 35.19 -39.02
CA ILE A 229 -25.51 34.31 -40.11
C ILE A 229 -24.56 34.46 -41.31
N PHE A 230 -24.09 35.68 -41.59
CA PHE A 230 -23.14 35.94 -42.67
C PHE A 230 -21.78 35.30 -42.38
N ASP A 231 -21.30 35.40 -41.14
CA ASP A 231 -20.05 34.77 -40.70
C ASP A 231 -20.15 33.24 -40.71
N THR A 232 -21.28 32.67 -40.25
CA THR A 232 -21.52 31.22 -40.19
C THR A 232 -21.51 30.58 -41.58
N PHE A 233 -21.97 31.28 -42.62
CA PHE A 233 -22.01 30.76 -44.00
C PHE A 233 -20.92 31.35 -44.91
N HIS A 234 -19.92 32.01 -44.32
CA HIS A 234 -18.78 32.63 -45.00
C HIS A 234 -19.18 33.62 -46.11
N LEU A 235 -20.29 34.34 -45.94
CA LEU A 235 -20.80 35.33 -46.89
C LEU A 235 -20.21 36.71 -46.57
N HIS A 236 -19.09 37.04 -47.20
CA HIS A 236 -18.41 38.32 -47.04
C HIS A 236 -18.74 39.26 -48.21
N PHE A 237 -19.16 40.49 -47.87
CA PHE A 237 -19.54 41.54 -48.79
C PHE A 237 -18.61 42.74 -48.53
N ASP A 238 -17.44 42.75 -49.17
CA ASP A 238 -16.32 43.64 -48.81
C ASP A 238 -16.52 45.12 -49.17
N GLN A 239 -17.59 45.47 -49.90
CA GLN A 239 -17.87 46.84 -50.34
C GLN A 239 -19.15 47.44 -49.71
N SER A 240 -19.22 48.77 -49.62
CA SER A 240 -20.38 49.45 -49.03
C SER A 240 -21.66 49.31 -49.86
N HIS A 241 -21.53 49.10 -51.18
CA HIS A 241 -22.65 49.04 -52.12
C HIS A 241 -22.51 47.81 -53.01
N HIS A 242 -23.54 46.97 -53.01
CA HIS A 242 -23.63 45.79 -53.86
C HIS A 242 -24.89 45.87 -54.71
N PHE A 243 -24.77 45.53 -55.98
CA PHE A 243 -25.89 45.40 -56.89
C PHE A 243 -25.96 43.95 -57.37
N VAL A 244 -27.16 43.40 -57.42
CA VAL A 244 -27.39 42.06 -57.94
C VAL A 244 -28.29 42.14 -59.16
N MET A 245 -27.83 41.56 -60.26
CA MET A 245 -28.57 41.50 -61.53
C MET A 245 -29.02 40.07 -61.79
N MET A 246 -30.32 39.87 -61.99
CA MET A 246 -30.83 38.63 -62.57
C MET A 246 -30.85 38.79 -64.09
N MET A 247 -30.09 37.95 -64.80
CA MET A 247 -30.12 37.89 -66.26
C MET A 247 -30.89 36.65 -66.70
N GLY A 248 -32.04 36.87 -67.32
CA GLY A 248 -32.79 35.84 -68.02
C GLY A 248 -32.49 35.90 -69.51
N TRP A 249 -32.37 34.74 -70.16
CA TRP A 249 -32.29 34.65 -71.61
C TRP A 249 -33.47 33.82 -72.11
N ASP A 250 -34.23 34.36 -73.07
CA ASP A 250 -35.44 33.71 -73.59
C ASP A 250 -35.17 32.59 -74.60
N ASP A 251 -33.97 32.53 -75.21
CA ASP A 251 -33.71 31.61 -76.32
C ASP A 251 -32.63 30.56 -76.01
N LEU A 252 -32.87 29.27 -76.30
CA LEU A 252 -31.99 28.15 -75.94
C LEU A 252 -31.02 27.74 -77.07
N GLU A 253 -30.87 28.56 -78.11
CA GLU A 253 -30.00 28.23 -79.24
C GLU A 253 -28.50 28.23 -78.88
N GLN A 254 -27.82 27.12 -79.22
CA GLN A 254 -26.41 26.85 -78.88
C GLN A 254 -25.42 27.86 -79.48
N GLN A 255 -25.79 28.61 -80.53
CA GLN A 255 -24.92 29.63 -81.12
C GLN A 255 -24.65 30.82 -80.20
N HIS A 256 -25.49 31.06 -79.20
CA HIS A 256 -25.31 32.16 -78.24
C HIS A 256 -24.52 31.75 -76.98
N LEU A 257 -24.06 30.49 -76.86
CA LEU A 257 -23.36 30.01 -75.68
C LEU A 257 -22.00 30.72 -75.48
N GLN A 258 -21.26 30.96 -76.57
CA GLN A 258 -20.00 31.69 -76.52
C GLN A 258 -20.21 33.18 -76.21
N ALA A 259 -21.24 33.80 -76.79
CA ALA A 259 -21.62 35.18 -76.47
C ALA A 259 -22.02 35.34 -75.00
N ARG A 260 -22.75 34.37 -74.43
CA ARG A 260 -23.09 34.32 -72.99
C ARG A 260 -21.86 34.22 -72.11
N GLN A 261 -20.92 33.34 -72.44
CA GLN A 261 -19.68 33.20 -71.69
C GLN A 261 -18.83 34.47 -71.75
N GLU A 262 -18.81 35.15 -72.90
CA GLU A 262 -18.09 36.42 -73.05
C GLU A 262 -18.74 37.56 -72.26
N VAL A 263 -20.08 37.66 -72.26
CA VAL A 263 -20.83 38.62 -71.43
C VAL A 263 -20.60 38.34 -69.95
N HIS A 264 -20.66 37.07 -69.53
CA HIS A 264 -20.40 36.67 -68.14
C HIS A 264 -18.96 36.99 -67.72
N ARG A 265 -17.98 36.82 -68.62
CA ARG A 265 -16.58 37.20 -68.38
C ARG A 265 -16.41 38.72 -68.29
N LYS A 266 -17.08 39.49 -69.15
CA LYS A 266 -17.01 40.97 -69.11
C LYS A 266 -17.67 41.54 -67.86
N LEU A 267 -18.79 40.96 -67.42
CA LEU A 267 -19.48 41.36 -66.19
C LEU A 267 -18.71 40.98 -64.92
N ALA A 268 -17.94 39.89 -64.94
CA ALA A 268 -17.09 39.49 -63.81
C ALA A 268 -15.89 40.44 -63.57
N TYR A 269 -15.54 41.28 -64.54
CA TYR A 269 -14.41 42.23 -64.48
C TYR A 269 -14.85 43.70 -64.60
N LEU A 270 -16.13 44.00 -64.37
CA LEU A 270 -16.66 45.36 -64.44
C LEU A 270 -16.53 46.04 -63.08
N GLU A 271 -15.42 46.73 -62.86
CA GLU A 271 -15.34 47.76 -61.82
C GLU A 271 -16.01 49.03 -62.34
N PHE A 272 -16.96 49.57 -61.58
CA PHE A 272 -17.60 50.85 -61.89
C PHE A 272 -16.88 51.97 -61.10
N PRO A 273 -15.93 52.71 -61.70
CA PRO A 273 -15.15 53.74 -61.00
C PRO A 273 -15.96 54.96 -60.56
N ALA A 274 -17.27 55.01 -60.83
CA ALA A 274 -18.15 56.13 -60.48
C ALA A 274 -19.01 55.89 -59.22
N LEU A 275 -18.83 54.76 -58.52
CA LEU A 275 -19.58 54.41 -57.31
C LEU A 275 -18.67 54.01 -56.12
N ALA A 276 -17.39 54.38 -56.17
CA ALA A 276 -16.45 54.24 -55.06
C ALA A 276 -16.58 55.40 -54.06
#